data_AF-A0A0D2N162-F1
#
_entry.id   AF-A0A0D2N162-F1
#
_cell.length_a   1.000
_cell.length_b   1.000
_cell.length_c   1.000
_cell.angle_alpha   90.00
_cell.angle_beta   90.00
_cell.angle_gamma   90.00
#
_symmetry.space_group_name_H-M   'P 1'
#
loop_
_entity.id
_entity.type
_entity.pdbx_description
1 polymer ?
#
loop_
_entity_poly.entity_id
_entity_poly.type
_entity_poly.pdbx_seq_one_letter_code
_entity_poly.pdbx_strand_id
1 'polypeptide(L)'
;MKGTISGREERTLMKLLVHADSDRVVGCHMVGPDAAEIMQGLAIALKCGATKKHFDSTVGIHPSAAEEFVTMRTRTRRLEGKGDLKL
;
A
#
# COMPACT_ATOMS: atom_id res chain seq x y z
N MET A 1 16.77 -1.81 -1.59
CA MET A 1 17.59 -1.00 -2.52
C MET A 1 18.36 -1.91 -3.46
N LYS A 2 17.72 -2.37 -4.55
CA LYS A 2 18.40 -3.03 -5.67
C LYS A 2 18.68 -1.93 -6.70
N GLY A 3 19.92 -1.77 -7.18
CA GLY A 3 20.25 -0.80 -8.23
C GLY A 3 21.08 0.42 -7.82
N THR A 4 21.36 0.65 -6.53
CA THR A 4 22.17 1.79 -6.07
C THR A 4 23.59 1.80 -6.65
N ILE A 5 24.15 0.62 -6.92
CA ILE A 5 25.50 0.48 -7.50
C ILE A 5 25.47 0.53 -9.03
N SER A 6 24.37 0.11 -9.67
CA SER A 6 24.28 0.06 -11.15
C SER A 6 23.88 1.40 -11.78
N GLY A 7 23.59 2.43 -10.98
CA GLY A 7 23.23 3.77 -11.46
C GLY A 7 21.86 3.85 -12.15
N ARG A 8 21.05 2.79 -12.09
CA ARG A 8 19.69 2.79 -12.63
C ARG A 8 18.72 3.39 -11.62
N GLU A 9 18.12 4.53 -11.95
CA GLU A 9 16.99 5.09 -11.20
C GLU A 9 15.71 4.32 -11.50
N GLU A 10 15.51 3.17 -10.85
CA GLU A 10 14.21 2.52 -10.83
C GLU A 10 13.34 3.15 -9.74
N ARG A 11 12.28 3.84 -10.16
CA ARG A 11 11.28 4.41 -9.23
C ARG A 11 10.26 3.35 -8.90
N THR A 12 10.00 3.20 -7.60
CA THR A 12 8.87 2.40 -7.11
C THR A 12 7.71 3.33 -6.78
N LEU A 13 6.52 3.00 -7.29
CA LEU A 13 5.27 3.71 -7.01
C LEU A 13 4.36 2.79 -6.20
N MET A 14 3.73 3.35 -5.17
CA MET A 14 2.81 2.62 -4.31
C MET A 14 1.61 3.48 -3.95
N LYS A 15 0.45 2.85 -3.77
CA LYS A 15 -0.77 3.55 -3.37
C LYS A 15 -1.70 2.64 -2.59
N LEU A 16 -2.19 3.16 -1.47
CA LEU A 16 -3.32 2.59 -0.73
C LEU A 16 -4.59 3.41 -0.98
N LEU A 17 -5.70 2.71 -1.16
CA LEU A 17 -7.04 3.28 -1.14
C LEU A 17 -7.72 2.83 0.15
N VAL A 18 -8.16 3.78 0.95
CA VAL A 18 -8.78 3.54 2.24
C VAL A 18 -10.17 4.15 2.25
N HIS A 19 -11.16 3.35 2.62
CA HIS A 19 -12.51 3.85 2.86
C HIS A 19 -12.51 4.71 4.13
N ALA A 20 -12.94 5.97 4.00
CA ALA A 20 -12.68 6.99 5.03
C ALA A 20 -13.38 6.70 6.37
N ASP A 21 -14.58 6.12 6.34
CA ASP A 21 -15.40 5.93 7.54
C ASP A 21 -15.13 4.58 8.23
N SER A 22 -14.84 3.54 7.45
CA SER A 22 -14.62 2.18 7.98
C SER A 22 -13.15 1.84 8.19
N ASP A 23 -12.24 2.71 7.73
CA ASP A 23 -10.79 2.51 7.72
C ASP A 23 -10.33 1.29 6.90
N ARG A 24 -11.24 0.60 6.18
CA ARG A 24 -10.90 -0.57 5.37
C ARG A 24 -10.01 -0.17 4.21
N VAL A 25 -8.95 -0.94 3.98
CA VAL A 25 -8.16 -0.83 2.76
C VAL A 25 -8.95 -1.53 1.65
N VAL A 26 -9.37 -0.75 0.65
CA VAL A 26 -10.19 -1.22 -0.48
C VAL A 26 -9.38 -1.39 -1.76
N GLY A 27 -8.14 -0.92 -1.78
CA GLY A 27 -7.24 -1.09 -2.91
C GLY A 27 -5.79 -0.89 -2.54
N CYS A 28 -4.93 -1.64 -3.22
CA CYS A 28 -3.48 -1.55 -3.11
C CYS A 28 -2.88 -1.63 -4.52
N HIS A 29 -1.97 -0.72 -4.84
CA HIS A 29 -1.34 -0.63 -6.15
C HIS A 29 0.17 -0.48 -5.98
N MET A 30 0.93 -1.18 -6.80
CA MET A 30 2.39 -1.08 -6.83
C MET A 30 2.90 -1.17 -8.28
N VAL A 31 3.90 -0.36 -8.59
CA VAL A 31 4.76 -0.52 -9.78
C VAL A 31 6.20 -0.46 -9.28
N GLY A 32 6.96 -1.52 -9.53
CA GLY A 32 8.35 -1.63 -9.09
C GLY A 32 8.79 -3.09 -8.99
N PRO A 33 10.04 -3.34 -8.58
CA PRO A 33 10.55 -4.69 -8.36
C PRO A 33 9.70 -5.47 -7.35
N ASP A 34 9.58 -6.78 -7.56
CA ASP A 34 8.92 -7.71 -6.64
C ASP A 34 7.41 -7.40 -6.39
N ALA A 35 6.78 -6.59 -7.26
CA ALA A 35 5.39 -6.15 -7.09
C ALA A 35 4.39 -7.32 -7.11
N ALA A 36 4.60 -8.34 -7.94
CA ALA A 36 3.69 -9.48 -8.02
C ALA A 36 3.63 -10.25 -6.69
N GLU A 37 4.79 -10.50 -6.10
CA GLU A 37 4.97 -11.20 -4.83
C GLU A 37 4.40 -10.41 -3.65
N ILE A 38 4.68 -9.10 -3.59
CA ILE A 38 4.16 -8.22 -2.52
C ILE A 38 2.64 -8.08 -2.64
N MET A 39 2.11 -7.86 -3.85
CA MET A 39 0.67 -7.71 -4.06
C MET A 39 -0.11 -8.99 -3.75
N GLN A 40 0.46 -10.18 -4.00
CA GLN A 40 -0.19 -11.44 -3.66
C GLN A 40 -0.44 -11.57 -2.14
N GLY A 41 0.54 -11.19 -1.31
CA GLY A 41 0.38 -11.19 0.15
C GLY A 41 -0.65 -10.16 0.62
N LEU A 42 -0.61 -8.94 0.08
CA LEU A 42 -1.59 -7.90 0.43
C LEU A 42 -3.00 -8.24 -0.03
N ALA A 43 -3.18 -8.93 -1.17
CA ALA A 43 -4.49 -9.38 -1.63
C ALA A 43 -5.20 -10.27 -0.59
N ILE A 44 -4.46 -11.15 0.09
CA ILE A 44 -4.99 -11.97 1.19
C ILE A 44 -5.42 -11.07 2.36
N ALA A 45 -4.58 -10.12 2.78
CA ALA A 45 -4.91 -9.19 3.86
C ALA A 45 -6.18 -8.36 3.56
N LEU A 46 -6.31 -7.85 2.33
CA LEU A 46 -7.51 -7.12 1.88
C LEU A 46 -8.74 -8.02 1.88
N LYS A 47 -8.62 -9.29 1.44
CA LYS A 47 -9.71 -10.27 1.48
C LYS A 47 -10.18 -10.54 2.92
N CYS A 48 -9.26 -10.53 3.88
CA CYS A 48 -9.56 -10.63 5.32
C CYS A 48 -10.08 -9.33 5.94
N GLY A 49 -10.25 -8.25 5.15
CA GLY A 49 -10.81 -6.99 5.64
C GLY A 49 -9.81 -6.12 6.40
N ALA A 50 -8.52 -6.17 6.04
CA ALA A 50 -7.51 -5.32 6.66
C ALA A 50 -7.88 -3.83 6.63
N THR A 51 -7.65 -3.15 7.77
CA THR A 51 -7.85 -1.71 7.94
C THR A 51 -6.51 -0.98 7.88
N LYS A 52 -6.53 0.34 7.65
CA LYS A 52 -5.30 1.14 7.66
C LYS A 52 -4.61 1.07 9.02
N LYS A 53 -5.38 0.97 10.11
CA LYS A 53 -4.85 0.68 11.45
C LYS A 53 -4.01 -0.59 11.50
N HIS A 54 -4.47 -1.70 10.88
CA HIS A 54 -3.67 -2.94 10.82
C HIS A 54 -2.34 -2.72 10.10
N PHE A 55 -2.33 -1.97 9.00
CA PHE A 55 -1.10 -1.63 8.28
C PHE A 55 -0.18 -0.79 9.18
N ASP A 56 -0.67 0.27 9.82
CA ASP A 56 0.14 1.16 10.67
C ASP A 56 0.68 0.49 11.94
N SER A 57 -0.01 -0.52 12.47
CA SER A 57 0.44 -1.28 13.63
C SER A 57 1.41 -2.43 13.26
N THR A 58 1.61 -2.71 11.98
CA THR A 58 2.49 -3.79 11.53
C THR A 58 3.93 -3.28 11.43
N VAL A 59 4.88 -4.03 12.00
CA VAL A 59 6.30 -3.71 11.92
C VAL A 59 6.81 -3.95 10.49
N GLY A 60 7.46 -2.95 9.91
CA GLY A 60 8.13 -3.06 8.61
C GLY A 60 9.34 -3.98 8.67
N ILE A 61 9.52 -4.78 7.62
CA ILE A 61 10.73 -5.62 7.46
C ILE A 61 11.76 -4.81 6.68
N HIS A 62 12.82 -4.39 7.36
CA HIS A 62 13.87 -3.55 6.77
C HIS A 62 15.10 -4.37 6.35
N PRO A 63 15.71 -4.10 5.17
CA PRO A 63 15.27 -3.19 4.12
C PRO A 63 14.38 -3.90 3.08
N SER A 64 13.18 -3.36 2.81
CA SER A 64 12.32 -3.89 1.73
C SER A 64 11.46 -2.80 1.09
N ALA A 65 11.00 -3.01 -0.15
CA ALA A 65 9.98 -2.13 -0.73
C ALA A 65 8.64 -2.29 0.00
N ALA A 66 8.34 -3.52 0.46
CA ALA A 66 7.08 -3.84 1.13
C ALA A 66 6.86 -3.06 2.44
N GLU A 67 7.94 -2.71 3.16
CA GLU A 67 7.84 -1.97 4.42
C GLU A 67 7.16 -0.61 4.25
N GLU A 68 7.24 -0.01 3.06
CA GLU A 68 6.59 1.28 2.77
C GLU A 68 5.06 1.21 2.91
N PHE A 69 4.43 0.06 2.60
CA PHE A 69 2.98 -0.08 2.78
C PHE A 69 2.54 0.05 4.24
N VAL A 70 3.40 -0.30 5.19
CA VAL A 70 3.10 -0.25 6.63
C VAL A 70 3.62 1.03 7.31
N THR A 71 4.24 1.94 6.54
CA THR A 71 4.73 3.24 7.03
C THR A 71 4.04 4.46 6.39
N MET A 72 3.14 4.26 5.42
CA MET A 72 2.32 5.31 4.78
C MET A 72 1.29 5.94 5.75
N ARG A 73 1.71 6.88 6.59
CA ARG A 73 0.84 7.52 7.60
C ARG A 73 0.13 8.79 7.11
N THR A 74 0.79 9.55 6.24
CA THR A 74 0.25 10.83 5.73
C THR A 74 -0.53 10.61 4.45
N ARG A 75 -1.77 11.11 4.42
CA ARG A 75 -2.66 11.00 3.26
C ARG A 75 -2.27 12.01 2.19
N THR A 76 -2.16 11.59 0.93
CA THR A 76 -1.91 12.51 -0.19
C THR A 76 -3.15 13.32 -0.59
N ARG A 77 -4.35 12.73 -0.47
CA ARG A 77 -5.63 13.38 -0.79
C ARG A 77 -6.81 12.68 -0.14
N ARG A 78 -7.91 13.40 0.06
CA ARG A 78 -9.24 12.85 0.39
C ARG A 78 -10.19 13.20 -0.75
N LEU A 79 -10.99 12.23 -1.18
CA LEU A 79 -12.01 12.45 -2.18
C LEU A 79 -13.36 12.49 -1.48
N GLU A 80 -14.17 13.51 -1.76
CA GLU A 80 -15.57 13.58 -1.34
C GLU A 80 -16.41 12.92 -2.43
N GLY A 81 -17.09 11.82 -2.10
CA GLY A 81 -17.90 11.08 -3.07
C GLY A 81 -19.19 11.83 -3.39
N LYS A 82 -19.51 12.00 -4.69
CA LYS A 82 -20.88 12.24 -5.14
C LYS A 82 -21.59 10.89 -5.29
N GLY A 83 -22.28 10.43 -4.24
CA GLY A 83 -23.23 9.30 -4.26
C GLY A 83 -22.64 7.91 -4.50
N ASP A 84 -23.06 6.94 -3.68
CA ASP A 84 -23.03 5.49 -3.86
C ASP A 84 -21.90 4.88 -4.72
N LEU A 85 -20.65 5.06 -4.30
CA LEU A 85 -19.60 4.09 -4.65
C LEU A 85 -19.69 2.95 -3.64
N LYS A 86 -20.42 1.89 -4.01
CA LYS A 86 -20.38 0.59 -3.32
C LYS A 86 -18.98 -0.01 -3.51
N LEU A 87 -18.10 0.17 -2.53
CA LEU A 87 -16.87 -0.60 -2.35
C LEU A 87 -16.98 -1.42 -1.06
#